data_AF-A0A916WL68-F1
#
_entry.id   AF-A0A916WL68-F1
#
_cell.length_a   1.000
_cell.length_b   1.000
_cell.length_c   1.000
_cell.angle_alpha   90.00
_cell.angle_beta   90.00
_cell.angle_gamma   90.00
#
_symmetry.space_group_name_H-M   'P 1'
#
loop_
_entity.id
_entity.type
_entity.pdbx_description
1 polymer ?
#
loop_
_entity_poly.entity_id
_entity_poly.type
_entity_poly.pdbx_seq_one_letter_code
_entity_poly.pdbx_strand_id
1 'polypeptide(L)'
;MPHRQRASDLDEADAAAAEKTCASCGRRIEWRAAWAKDWDDVRYCSDACRARKVSATDRELEASILGLLATRAVTATACPSEAARAVGGESWRDLMEPARRAARRLVASGEIDITQGGSVVDPSTARGPIRLRKRP
;
A
#
# COMPACT_ATOMS: atom_id res chain seq x y z
N MET A 1 -39.66 25.78 -11.43
CA MET A 1 -38.65 25.85 -12.51
C MET A 1 -37.30 25.49 -11.88
N PRO A 2 -36.54 24.58 -12.49
CA PRO A 2 -35.89 23.46 -11.81
C PRO A 2 -34.55 23.79 -11.14
N HIS A 3 -34.26 23.02 -10.09
CA HIS A 3 -32.97 22.94 -9.43
C HIS A 3 -31.87 22.55 -10.43
N ARG A 4 -30.88 23.43 -10.57
CA ARG A 4 -29.68 23.20 -11.38
C ARG A 4 -28.67 22.34 -10.59
N GLN A 5 -29.03 21.09 -10.32
CA GLN A 5 -28.09 20.03 -9.90
C GLN A 5 -27.56 19.38 -11.18
N ARG A 6 -26.36 19.75 -11.65
CA ARG A 6 -25.74 19.08 -12.81
C ARG A 6 -24.26 19.36 -13.06
N ALA A 7 -23.55 19.97 -12.10
CA ALA A 7 -22.13 20.32 -12.27
C ALA A 7 -21.19 19.66 -11.24
N SER A 8 -21.68 19.29 -10.06
CA SER A 8 -20.86 18.66 -9.01
C SER A 8 -20.69 17.15 -9.18
N ASP A 9 -21.65 16.46 -9.80
CA ASP A 9 -21.66 15.00 -9.88
C ASP A 9 -20.67 14.42 -10.91
N LEU A 10 -20.12 15.26 -11.80
CA LEU A 10 -19.16 14.84 -12.83
C LEU A 10 -17.70 14.98 -12.36
N ASP A 11 -17.39 15.92 -11.46
CA ASP A 11 -16.03 16.11 -10.92
C ASP A 11 -15.67 15.05 -9.85
N GLU A 12 -16.64 14.58 -9.06
CA GLU A 12 -16.43 13.47 -8.11
C GLU A 12 -16.41 12.09 -8.78
N ALA A 13 -17.12 11.92 -9.90
CA ALA A 13 -17.19 10.66 -10.64
C ALA A 13 -15.92 10.41 -11.51
N ASP A 14 -15.31 11.46 -12.06
CA ASP A 14 -14.07 11.35 -12.85
C ASP A 14 -12.82 11.24 -11.96
N ALA A 15 -12.81 11.88 -10.78
CA ALA A 15 -11.78 11.67 -9.76
C ALA A 15 -11.82 10.25 -9.16
N ALA A 16 -12.99 9.60 -9.23
CA ALA A 16 -13.26 8.24 -8.76
C ALA A 16 -13.29 7.20 -9.90
N ALA A 17 -12.54 7.40 -10.99
CA ALA A 17 -12.09 6.29 -11.85
C ALA A 17 -11.16 5.37 -11.02
N ALA A 18 -11.80 4.65 -10.09
CA ALA A 18 -11.32 3.93 -8.91
C ALA A 18 -9.81 4.00 -8.69
N GLU A 19 -9.35 4.68 -7.64
CA GLU A 19 -7.97 4.51 -7.17
C GLU A 19 -7.69 3.02 -6.96
N LYS A 20 -6.88 2.43 -7.84
CA LYS A 20 -6.52 1.01 -7.76
C LYS A 20 -5.18 0.89 -7.07
N THR A 21 -5.05 -0.16 -6.27
CA THR A 21 -3.76 -0.55 -5.71
C THR A 21 -3.22 -1.77 -6.42
N CYS A 22 -1.94 -1.75 -6.77
CA CYS A 22 -1.24 -2.87 -7.37
C CYS A 22 -1.22 -4.05 -6.39
N ALA A 23 -1.85 -5.16 -6.78
CA ALA A 23 -1.94 -6.37 -5.97
C ALA A 23 -0.56 -6.97 -5.62
N SER A 24 0.49 -6.64 -6.37
CA SER A 24 1.85 -7.15 -6.13
C SER A 24 2.66 -6.24 -5.20
N CYS A 25 2.68 -4.93 -5.43
CA CYS A 25 3.59 -4.01 -4.73
C CYS A 25 2.91 -3.04 -3.75
N GLY A 26 1.57 -2.99 -3.74
CA GLY A 26 0.79 -2.13 -2.87
C GLY A 26 0.83 -0.64 -3.24
N ARG A 27 1.48 -0.24 -4.33
CA ARG A 27 1.43 1.16 -4.80
C ARG A 27 0.13 1.44 -5.55
N ARG A 28 -0.29 2.71 -5.53
CA ARG A 28 -1.36 3.20 -6.41
C ARG A 28 -1.01 2.93 -7.86
N ILE A 29 -2.00 2.49 -8.63
CA ILE A 29 -1.93 2.32 -10.07
C ILE A 29 -2.34 3.66 -10.67
N GLU A 30 -1.38 4.34 -11.30
CA GLU A 30 -1.68 5.54 -12.07
C GLU A 30 -2.31 5.15 -13.40
N TRP A 31 -3.36 5.87 -13.81
CA TRP A 31 -4.03 5.62 -15.08
C TRP A 31 -3.05 5.79 -16.25
N ARG A 32 -3.18 4.94 -17.28
CA ARG A 32 -2.53 5.13 -18.58
C ARG A 32 -3.52 4.91 -19.71
N ALA A 33 -3.38 5.66 -20.79
CA ALA A 33 -4.24 5.56 -21.98
C ALA A 33 -4.34 4.13 -22.54
N ALA A 34 -3.25 3.36 -22.45
CA ALA A 34 -3.23 1.96 -22.86
C ALA A 34 -4.18 1.03 -22.07
N TRP A 35 -4.74 1.49 -20.94
CA TRP A 35 -5.69 0.76 -20.10
C TRP A 35 -7.13 1.25 -20.24
N ALA A 36 -7.40 2.23 -21.11
CA ALA A 36 -8.73 2.84 -21.20
C ALA A 36 -9.87 1.83 -21.43
N LYS A 37 -9.60 0.73 -22.14
CA LYS A 37 -10.63 -0.28 -22.49
C LYS A 37 -10.85 -1.34 -21.41
N ASP A 38 -9.82 -1.63 -20.61
CA ASP A 38 -9.80 -2.78 -19.69
C ASP A 38 -9.42 -2.35 -18.27
N TRP A 39 -9.71 -1.09 -17.89
CA TRP A 39 -9.30 -0.52 -16.60
C TRP A 39 -9.76 -1.41 -15.45
N ASP A 40 -11.00 -1.91 -15.50
CA ASP A 40 -11.62 -2.79 -14.51
C ASP A 40 -10.77 -4.03 -14.18
N ASP A 41 -10.09 -4.59 -15.17
CA ASP A 41 -9.23 -5.77 -15.02
C ASP A 41 -7.78 -5.46 -14.62
N VAL A 42 -7.38 -4.18 -14.57
CA VAL A 42 -6.02 -3.79 -14.19
C VAL A 42 -5.77 -4.06 -12.70
N ARG A 43 -4.93 -5.07 -12.43
CA ARG A 43 -4.51 -5.45 -11.06
C ARG A 43 -3.05 -5.11 -10.72
N TYR A 44 -2.24 -4.75 -11.71
CA TYR A 44 -0.80 -4.55 -11.54
C TYR A 44 -0.33 -3.27 -12.21
N CYS A 45 0.54 -2.51 -11.51
CA CYS A 45 1.09 -1.25 -12.04
C CYS A 45 2.11 -1.44 -13.19
N SER A 46 2.65 -2.65 -13.38
CA SER A 46 3.64 -2.95 -14.40
C SER A 46 3.74 -4.45 -14.68
N ASP A 47 4.34 -4.82 -15.82
CA ASP A 47 4.58 -6.21 -16.18
C ASP A 47 5.54 -6.91 -15.22
N ALA A 48 6.52 -6.18 -14.66
CA ALA A 48 7.39 -6.70 -13.60
C ALA A 48 6.58 -7.09 -12.34
N CYS A 49 5.57 -6.29 -11.96
CA CYS A 49 4.67 -6.63 -10.85
C CYS A 49 3.75 -7.81 -11.19
N ARG A 50 3.25 -7.86 -12.43
CA ARG A 50 2.45 -8.99 -12.93
C ARG A 50 3.24 -10.30 -12.90
N ALA A 51 4.51 -10.28 -13.29
CA ALA A 51 5.39 -11.44 -13.30
C ALA A 51 5.78 -11.87 -11.88
N ARG A 52 6.18 -10.94 -11.02
CA ARG A 52 6.63 -11.26 -9.64
C ARG A 52 5.51 -11.80 -8.75
N LYS A 53 4.30 -11.24 -8.84
CA LYS A 53 3.16 -11.54 -7.94
C LYS A 53 3.54 -11.37 -6.45
N VAL A 54 2.74 -11.93 -5.54
CA VAL A 54 2.97 -11.96 -4.08
C VAL A 54 3.46 -13.36 -3.71
N SER A 55 4.67 -13.44 -3.15
CA SER A 55 5.31 -14.70 -2.74
C SER A 55 4.84 -15.17 -1.35
N ALA A 56 5.34 -16.32 -0.88
CA ALA A 56 5.15 -16.76 0.51
C ALA A 56 5.84 -15.80 1.49
N THR A 57 7.09 -15.41 1.22
CA THR A 57 7.85 -14.43 2.03
C THR A 57 7.12 -13.09 2.13
N ASP A 58 6.47 -12.64 1.05
CA ASP A 58 5.69 -11.40 1.09
C ASP A 58 4.52 -11.47 2.08
N ARG A 59 3.85 -12.62 2.20
CA ARG A 59 2.75 -12.84 3.17
C ARG A 59 3.27 -13.01 4.59
N GLU A 60 4.42 -13.66 4.74
CA GLU A 60 5.08 -13.78 6.04
C GLU A 60 5.49 -12.40 6.59
N LEU A 61 5.96 -11.50 5.71
CA LEU A 61 6.24 -10.11 6.07
C LEU A 61 4.97 -9.34 6.49
N GLU A 62 3.83 -9.56 5.85
CA GLU A 62 2.55 -8.99 6.28
C GLU A 62 2.17 -9.46 7.68
N ALA A 63 2.20 -10.78 7.90
CA ALA A 63 1.91 -11.38 9.20
C ALA A 63 2.88 -10.87 10.29
N SER A 64 4.16 -10.74 9.96
CA SER A 64 5.18 -10.20 10.87
C SER A 64 4.90 -8.74 11.22
N ILE A 65 4.55 -7.88 10.26
CA ILE A 65 4.15 -6.48 10.52
C ILE A 65 2.95 -6.44 11.46
N LEU A 66 1.90 -7.20 11.17
CA LEU A 66 0.69 -7.23 11.99
C LEU A 66 0.99 -7.75 13.39
N GLY A 67 1.80 -8.81 13.55
CA GLY A 67 2.21 -9.33 14.85
C GLY A 67 3.05 -8.35 15.67
N LEU A 68 4.00 -7.66 15.03
CA LEU A 68 4.81 -6.61 15.67
C LEU A 68 3.96 -5.44 16.16
N LEU A 69 2.94 -5.06 15.40
CA LEU A 69 2.00 -4.03 15.80
C LEU A 69 1.04 -4.54 16.88
N ALA A 70 0.56 -5.78 16.77
CA ALA A 70 -0.39 -6.41 17.69
C ALA A 70 0.09 -6.34 19.14
N THR A 71 1.36 -6.64 19.37
CA THR A 71 2.03 -6.68 20.68
C THR A 71 2.39 -5.31 21.25
N ARG A 72 2.20 -4.22 20.49
CA ARG A 72 2.54 -2.85 20.90
C ARG A 72 1.33 -2.09 21.44
N ALA A 73 1.62 -1.10 22.28
CA ALA A 73 0.66 -0.06 22.65
C ALA A 73 0.08 0.61 21.40
N VAL A 74 -1.17 1.08 21.48
CA VAL A 74 -1.92 1.64 20.34
C VAL A 74 -1.19 2.79 19.65
N THR A 75 -0.46 3.61 20.42
CA THR A 75 0.30 4.77 19.91
C THR A 75 1.71 4.41 19.43
N ALA A 76 2.19 3.20 19.71
CA ALA A 76 3.53 2.79 19.34
C ALA A 76 3.61 2.39 17.86
N THR A 77 4.80 2.56 17.29
CA THR A 77 5.05 2.34 15.86
C THR A 77 6.08 1.23 15.67
N ALA A 78 6.04 0.56 14.52
CA ALA A 78 7.11 -0.31 14.02
C ALA A 78 7.77 0.31 12.78
N CYS A 79 8.80 -0.31 12.22
CA CYS A 79 9.29 0.01 10.88
C CYS A 79 9.49 -1.25 10.01
N PRO A 80 9.59 -1.11 8.67
CA PRO A 80 9.73 -2.26 7.78
C PRO A 80 10.95 -3.15 8.08
N SER A 81 12.02 -2.58 8.64
CA SER A 81 13.22 -3.36 8.96
C SER A 81 13.06 -4.27 10.16
N GLU A 82 12.12 -4.00 11.07
CA GLU A 82 11.81 -4.91 12.18
C GLU A 82 11.17 -6.20 11.63
N ALA A 83 10.19 -6.07 10.72
CA ALA A 83 9.58 -7.23 10.06
C ALA A 83 10.57 -7.99 9.18
N ALA A 84 11.40 -7.26 8.40
CA ALA A 84 12.43 -7.87 7.59
C ALA A 84 13.45 -8.66 8.42
N ARG A 85 13.85 -8.17 9.60
CA ARG A 85 14.75 -8.88 10.52
C ARG A 85 14.11 -10.13 11.10
N ALA A 86 12.83 -10.04 11.47
CA ALA A 86 12.08 -11.18 11.98
C ALA A 86 11.95 -12.31 10.95
N VAL A 87 11.76 -11.97 9.68
CA VAL A 87 11.59 -12.96 8.59
C VAL A 87 12.91 -13.41 7.97
N GLY A 88 13.83 -12.47 7.73
CA GLY A 88 15.03 -12.70 6.91
C GLY A 88 16.31 -13.03 7.67
N GLY A 89 16.30 -13.01 9.00
CA GLY A 89 17.48 -13.30 9.82
C GLY A 89 18.69 -12.46 9.39
N GLU A 90 19.81 -13.11 9.05
CA GLU A 90 21.04 -12.44 8.59
C GLU A 90 20.88 -11.75 7.22
N SER A 91 20.01 -12.26 6.35
CA SER A 91 19.73 -11.74 5.00
C SER A 91 18.60 -10.71 4.96
N TRP A 92 18.20 -10.16 6.11
CA TRP A 92 17.07 -9.23 6.21
C TRP A 92 17.16 -8.00 5.29
N ARG A 93 18.38 -7.59 4.90
CA ARG A 93 18.60 -6.43 4.03
C ARG A 93 17.95 -6.63 2.65
N ASP A 94 17.96 -7.85 2.13
CA ASP A 94 17.36 -8.19 0.83
C ASP A 94 15.82 -8.12 0.90
N LEU A 95 15.25 -8.18 2.10
CA LEU A 95 13.82 -8.08 2.35
C LEU A 95 13.33 -6.63 2.58
N MET A 96 14.17 -5.61 2.42
CA MET A 96 13.75 -4.22 2.62
C MET A 96 12.62 -3.78 1.67
N GLU A 97 12.78 -3.96 0.36
CA GLU A 97 11.72 -3.61 -0.57
C GLU A 97 10.51 -4.55 -0.44
N PRO A 98 10.66 -5.89 -0.29
CA PRO A 98 9.55 -6.77 0.09
C PRO A 98 8.77 -6.31 1.33
N ALA A 99 9.44 -5.88 2.40
CA ALA A 99 8.80 -5.42 3.63
C ALA A 99 8.03 -4.11 3.41
N ARG A 100 8.58 -3.19 2.60
CA ARG A 100 7.84 -1.99 2.18
C ARG A 100 6.60 -2.35 1.37
N ARG A 101 6.71 -3.30 0.42
CA ARG A 101 5.56 -3.77 -0.38
C ARG A 101 4.47 -4.38 0.50
N ALA A 102 4.85 -5.20 1.48
CA ALA A 102 3.94 -5.74 2.48
C ALA A 102 3.22 -4.64 3.26
N ALA A 103 3.96 -3.66 3.79
CA ALA A 103 3.37 -2.52 4.47
C ALA A 103 2.36 -1.76 3.58
N ARG A 104 2.70 -1.52 2.31
CA ARG A 104 1.78 -0.85 1.38
C ARG A 104 0.50 -1.64 1.11
N ARG A 105 0.60 -2.97 0.98
CA ARG A 105 -0.59 -3.83 0.83
C ARG A 105 -1.48 -3.81 2.08
N LEU A 106 -0.88 -3.77 3.27
CA LEU A 106 -1.62 -3.61 4.54
C LEU A 106 -2.29 -2.23 4.68
N VAL A 107 -1.69 -1.16 4.16
CA VAL A 107 -2.36 0.15 4.05
C VAL A 107 -3.57 0.04 3.12
N ALA A 108 -3.39 -0.60 1.97
CA ALA A 108 -4.45 -0.74 0.97
C ALA A 108 -5.62 -1.62 1.45
N SER A 109 -5.37 -2.59 2.34
CA SER A 109 -6.42 -3.36 3.02
C SER A 109 -7.01 -2.64 4.24
N GLY A 110 -6.48 -1.47 4.61
CA GLY A 110 -6.98 -0.66 5.71
C GLY A 110 -6.52 -1.07 7.10
N GLU A 111 -5.51 -1.94 7.21
CA GLU A 111 -5.06 -2.53 8.49
C GLU A 111 -4.09 -1.62 9.25
N ILE A 112 -3.28 -0.85 8.52
CA ILE A 112 -2.22 0.01 9.08
C ILE A 112 -2.16 1.36 8.37
N ASP A 113 -1.54 2.34 9.03
CA ASP A 113 -1.07 3.55 8.37
C ASP A 113 0.47 3.55 8.26
N ILE A 114 0.97 4.18 7.20
CA ILE A 114 2.39 4.54 7.06
C ILE A 114 2.57 6.02 7.42
N THR A 115 3.53 6.30 8.30
CA THR A 115 3.82 7.67 8.76
C THR A 115 5.30 8.05 8.58
N GLN A 116 5.55 9.35 8.43
CA GLN A 116 6.88 9.95 8.44
C GLN A 116 6.82 11.27 9.22
N GLY A 117 7.74 11.47 10.17
CA GLY A 117 7.67 12.62 11.07
C GLY A 117 6.35 12.70 11.87
N GLY A 118 5.73 11.57 12.17
CA GLY A 118 4.44 11.48 12.88
C GLY A 118 3.19 11.69 12.04
N SER A 119 3.33 12.16 10.79
CA SER A 119 2.19 12.40 9.88
C SER A 119 1.96 11.21 8.96
N VAL A 120 0.71 10.90 8.63
CA VAL A 120 0.37 9.90 7.60
C VAL A 120 0.86 10.40 6.25
N VAL A 121 1.51 9.53 5.48
CA VAL A 121 2.06 9.85 4.16
C VAL A 121 1.56 8.87 3.11
N ASP A 122 1.57 9.29 1.84
CA ASP A 122 1.25 8.40 0.72
C ASP A 122 2.27 7.25 0.63
N PRO A 123 1.84 5.98 0.78
CA PRO A 123 2.72 4.82 0.66
C PRO A 123 3.48 4.73 -0.67
N SER A 124 2.90 5.24 -1.75
CA SER A 124 3.41 5.10 -3.12
C SER A 124 4.61 6.01 -3.40
N THR A 125 4.67 7.15 -2.72
CA THR A 125 5.66 8.22 -2.96
C THR A 125 6.62 8.45 -1.80
N ALA A 126 6.33 7.94 -0.59
CA ALA A 126 7.18 8.08 0.58
C ALA A 126 8.61 7.52 0.33
N ARG A 127 9.62 8.37 0.58
CA ARG A 127 11.05 8.05 0.44
C ARG A 127 11.74 8.11 1.79
N GLY A 128 12.70 7.21 2.01
CA GLY A 128 13.47 7.18 3.25
C GLY A 128 12.74 6.47 4.39
N PRO A 129 13.17 6.66 5.65
CA PRO A 129 12.64 5.95 6.81
C PRO A 129 11.15 6.21 7.02
N ILE A 130 10.38 5.13 7.10
CA ILE A 130 8.95 5.18 7.38
C ILE A 130 8.62 4.42 8.66
N ARG A 131 7.55 4.81 9.32
CA ARG A 131 6.98 4.13 10.49
C ARG A 131 5.63 3.53 10.13
N LEU A 132 5.29 2.44 10.79
CA LEU A 132 4.05 1.69 10.64
C LEU A 132 3.27 1.83 11.95
N ARG A 133 1.98 2.12 11.89
CA ARG A 133 1.10 2.14 13.07
C ARG A 133 -0.18 1.39 12.77
N LYS A 134 -0.82 0.84 13.80
CA LYS A 134 -2.19 0.32 13.67
C LYS A 134 -3.11 1.47 13.25
N ARG A 135 -4.04 1.18 12.36
CA ARG A 135 -5.15 2.09 12.12
C ARG A 135 -6.07 2.04 13.35
N PRO A 136 -6.53 3.18 13.88
CA PRO A 136 -7.46 3.22 15.02
C PRO A 136 -8.84 2.67 14.65
#